data_AF-A0A1V1NRR7-F1
#
_entry.id   AF-A0A1V1NRR7-F1
#
_cell.length_a   1.000
_cell.length_b   1.000
_cell.length_c   1.000
_cell.angle_alpha   90.00
_cell.angle_beta   90.00
_cell.angle_gamma   90.00
#
_symmetry.space_group_name_H-M   'P 1'
#
loop_
_entity.id
_entity.type
_entity.pdbx_description
1 polymer ?
#
loop_
_entity_poly.entity_id
_entity_poly.type
_entity_poly.pdbx_seq_one_letter_code
_entity_poly.pdbx_strand_id
1 'polypeptide(L)'
;MKRKYTNGISEEELKGKEPFIESLTHDSYVIVIPELSSEKQSELEQMLAIFDQTLIVSDEHLLLIKESDYPEKFKPIIRRLHMASASHEIRQKMEAEDEIIEELQTLEREIEEKNRSFS
;
A
#
# COMPACT_ATOMS: atom_id res chain seq x y z
N MET A 1 22.03 11.72 -5.26
CA MET A 1 21.97 10.88 -6.47
C MET A 1 20.54 10.97 -6.98
N LYS A 2 20.28 11.37 -8.23
CA LYS A 2 18.89 11.49 -8.72
C LYS A 2 18.37 10.09 -9.03
N ARG A 3 17.37 9.60 -8.28
CA ARG A 3 16.71 8.32 -8.60
C ARG A 3 16.05 8.42 -9.98
N LYS A 4 15.97 7.32 -10.72
CA LYS A 4 15.20 7.24 -11.97
C LYS A 4 13.91 6.48 -11.67
N TYR A 5 12.79 7.04 -12.10
CA TYR A 5 11.50 6.38 -11.94
C TYR A 5 11.14 5.82 -13.29
N THR A 6 10.87 4.52 -13.36
CA THR A 6 10.57 3.85 -14.62
C THR A 6 9.22 3.18 -14.50
N ASN A 7 8.34 3.36 -15.48
CA ASN A 7 7.12 2.58 -15.59
C ASN A 7 7.49 1.11 -15.80
N GLY A 8 7.09 0.22 -14.89
CA GLY A 8 7.45 -1.20 -14.95
C GLY A 8 6.83 -1.97 -16.12
N ILE A 9 5.88 -1.38 -16.86
CA ILE A 9 5.21 -1.99 -18.02
C ILE A 9 5.71 -1.37 -19.34
N SER A 10 5.74 -0.04 -19.45
CA SER A 10 6.17 0.64 -20.69
C SER A 10 7.67 0.90 -20.77
N GLU A 11 8.41 0.69 -19.68
CA GLU A 11 9.84 1.05 -19.52
C GLU A 11 10.14 2.54 -19.70
N GLU A 12 9.11 3.39 -19.71
CA GLU A 12 9.25 4.84 -19.88
C GLU A 12 9.71 5.51 -18.58
N GLU A 13 10.58 6.52 -18.70
CA GLU A 13 11.02 7.31 -17.55
C GLU A 13 9.94 8.31 -17.12
N LEU A 14 9.52 8.20 -15.86
CA LEU A 14 8.56 9.09 -15.22
C LEU A 14 9.27 10.36 -14.72
N LYS A 15 8.72 11.52 -15.06
CA LYS A 15 9.31 12.83 -14.74
C LYS A 15 8.91 13.36 -13.35
N GLY A 16 7.82 12.85 -12.78
CA GLY A 16 7.37 13.21 -11.42
C GLY A 16 8.31 12.65 -10.36
N LYS A 17 8.60 13.44 -9.33
CA LYS A 17 9.38 13.03 -8.16
C LYS A 17 8.52 13.15 -6.92
N GLU A 18 8.56 12.14 -6.08
CA GLU A 18 7.75 12.06 -4.86
C GLU A 18 8.72 11.95 -3.66
N PRO A 19 8.59 12.82 -2.63
CA PRO A 19 9.51 12.85 -1.49
C PRO A 19 9.68 11.51 -0.76
N PHE A 20 8.60 10.74 -0.56
CA PHE A 20 8.67 9.41 0.05
C PHE A 20 9.51 8.44 -0.80
N ILE A 21 9.33 8.37 -2.12
CA ILE A 21 10.13 7.54 -3.02
C ILE A 21 11.60 7.96 -3.03
N GLU A 22 11.89 9.27 -2.94
CA GLU A 22 13.27 9.77 -2.78
C GLU A 22 13.89 9.44 -1.42
N SER A 23 13.09 9.30 -0.37
CA SER A 23 13.55 8.96 0.98
C SER A 23 13.95 7.50 1.15
N LEU A 24 13.52 6.63 0.22
CA LEU A 24 13.92 5.24 0.22
C LEU A 24 15.45 5.10 0.13
N THR A 25 16.00 4.11 0.82
CA THR A 25 17.46 3.88 0.90
C THR A 25 17.94 2.81 -0.06
N HIS A 26 17.02 2.06 -0.66
CA HIS A 26 17.30 0.92 -1.54
C HIS A 26 16.50 1.02 -2.84
N ASP A 27 16.85 0.19 -3.81
CA ASP A 27 16.00 -0.03 -4.99
C ASP A 27 14.71 -0.71 -4.55
N SER A 28 13.58 -0.25 -5.07
CA SER A 28 12.26 -0.70 -4.61
C SER A 28 11.26 -0.64 -5.76
N TYR A 29 10.31 -1.56 -5.75
CA TYR A 29 9.14 -1.49 -6.61
C TYR A 29 8.01 -0.82 -5.84
N VAL A 30 7.50 0.28 -6.37
CA VAL A 30 6.33 0.97 -5.82
C VAL A 30 5.15 0.61 -6.70
N ILE A 31 4.12 0.04 -6.09
CA ILE A 31 2.93 -0.45 -6.78
C ILE A 31 1.74 0.34 -6.26
N VAL A 32 1.06 1.05 -7.16
CA VAL A 32 -0.18 1.76 -6.84
C VAL A 32 -1.32 0.83 -7.22
N ILE A 33 -1.88 0.13 -6.22
CA ILE A 33 -2.91 -0.90 -6.41
C ILE A 33 -4.14 -0.37 -7.17
N PRO A 34 -4.68 0.83 -6.87
CA PRO A 34 -5.83 1.39 -7.62
C PRO A 34 -5.57 1.63 -9.11
N GLU A 35 -4.30 1.77 -9.53
CA GLU A 35 -3.92 2.02 -10.93
C GLU A 35 -3.72 0.71 -11.73
N LEU A 36 -3.91 -0.45 -11.10
CA LEU A 36 -3.91 -1.75 -11.78
C LEU A 36 -5.23 -1.89 -12.55
N SER A 37 -5.25 -1.41 -13.80
CA SER A 37 -6.45 -1.43 -14.65
C SER A 37 -7.04 -2.83 -14.81
N SER A 38 -8.36 -2.97 -14.68
CA SER A 38 -9.08 -4.25 -14.76
C SER A 38 -8.96 -4.99 -16.11
N GLU A 39 -8.50 -4.32 -17.16
CA GLU A 39 -8.41 -4.86 -18.53
C GLU A 39 -7.13 -5.67 -18.79
N LYS A 40 -6.13 -5.57 -17.91
CA LYS A 40 -4.91 -6.37 -17.96
C LYS A 40 -4.89 -7.22 -16.70
N GLN A 41 -5.18 -8.51 -16.86
CA GLN A 41 -5.11 -9.48 -15.76
C GLN A 41 -3.90 -10.37 -15.98
N SER A 42 -2.71 -9.77 -16.04
CA SER A 42 -1.48 -10.54 -15.89
C SER A 42 -1.50 -11.31 -14.56
N GLU A 43 -0.67 -12.34 -14.48
CA GLU A 43 -0.55 -13.12 -13.25
C GLU A 43 -0.21 -12.24 -12.03
N LEU A 44 0.62 -11.23 -12.22
CA LEU A 44 1.01 -10.29 -11.18
C LEU A 44 -0.18 -9.41 -10.75
N GLU A 45 -0.95 -8.87 -11.70
CA GLU A 45 -2.13 -8.04 -11.40
C GLU A 45 -3.20 -8.85 -10.64
N GLN A 46 -3.43 -10.11 -11.02
CA GLN A 46 -4.35 -10.99 -10.30
C GLN A 46 -3.89 -11.26 -8.86
N MET A 47 -2.58 -11.37 -8.62
CA MET A 47 -2.03 -11.51 -7.28
C MET A 47 -2.20 -10.22 -6.48
N LEU A 48 -1.90 -9.07 -7.10
CA LEU A 48 -1.98 -7.76 -6.46
C LEU A 48 -3.42 -7.35 -6.14
N ALA A 49 -4.40 -7.83 -6.91
CA ALA A 49 -5.83 -7.63 -6.64
C ALA A 49 -6.30 -8.23 -5.31
N ILE A 50 -5.50 -9.08 -4.65
CA ILE A 50 -5.77 -9.54 -3.27
C ILE A 50 -5.69 -8.36 -2.28
N PHE A 51 -4.93 -7.32 -2.61
CA PHE A 51 -4.72 -6.14 -1.77
C PHE A 51 -5.58 -4.94 -2.20
N ASP A 52 -6.63 -5.19 -3.00
CA ASP A 52 -7.52 -4.13 -3.49
C ASP A 52 -8.27 -3.47 -2.32
N GLN A 53 -7.94 -2.21 -2.07
CA GLN A 53 -8.50 -1.41 -0.99
C GLN A 53 -9.98 -1.05 -1.21
N THR A 54 -10.52 -1.23 -2.42
CA THR A 54 -11.97 -1.08 -2.64
C THR A 54 -12.79 -2.16 -1.93
N LEU A 55 -12.14 -3.24 -1.48
CA LEU A 55 -12.74 -4.34 -0.72
C LEU A 55 -12.68 -4.15 0.80
N ILE A 56 -12.18 -3.00 1.28
CA ILE A 56 -12.19 -2.64 2.70
C ILE A 56 -13.64 -2.63 3.21
N VAL A 57 -13.82 -3.16 4.42
CA VAL A 57 -15.12 -3.18 5.12
C VAL A 57 -15.17 -2.09 6.20
N SER A 58 -15.86 -2.34 7.32
CA SER A 58 -15.94 -1.41 8.45
C SER A 58 -14.60 -1.15 9.17
N ASP A 59 -13.57 -1.94 8.88
CA ASP A 59 -12.25 -1.89 9.50
C ASP A 59 -11.22 -1.79 8.38
N GLU A 60 -10.39 -0.75 8.40
CA GLU A 60 -9.39 -0.42 7.36
C GLU A 60 -8.32 -1.52 7.21
N HIS A 61 -8.19 -2.38 8.23
CA HIS A 61 -7.29 -3.52 8.24
C HIS A 61 -7.85 -4.79 7.59
N LEU A 62 -9.15 -4.81 7.29
CA LEU A 62 -9.85 -6.01 6.84
C LEU A 62 -10.40 -5.83 5.43
N LEU A 63 -10.01 -6.75 4.55
CA LEU A 63 -10.52 -6.86 3.18
C LEU A 63 -11.51 -8.02 3.06
N LEU A 64 -12.65 -7.79 2.42
CA LEU A 64 -13.61 -8.85 2.10
C LEU A 64 -13.21 -9.57 0.81
N ILE A 65 -12.50 -10.68 0.97
CA ILE A 65 -11.99 -11.48 -0.14
C ILE A 65 -12.69 -12.84 -0.17
N LYS A 66 -13.18 -13.24 -1.34
CA LYS A 66 -13.66 -14.60 -1.59
C LYS A 66 -12.55 -15.44 -2.21
N GLU A 67 -12.06 -16.43 -1.47
CA GLU A 67 -10.99 -17.34 -1.94
C GLU A 67 -11.36 -18.06 -3.26
N SER A 68 -12.66 -18.25 -3.54
CA SER A 68 -13.17 -18.82 -4.80
C SER A 68 -12.86 -17.99 -6.04
N ASP A 69 -12.66 -16.69 -5.88
CA ASP A 69 -12.55 -15.75 -6.98
C ASP A 69 -11.11 -15.70 -7.53
N TYR A 70 -10.17 -16.38 -6.85
CA TYR A 70 -8.76 -16.39 -7.18
C TYR A 70 -8.26 -17.79 -7.60
N PRO A 71 -7.31 -17.86 -8.55
CA PRO A 71 -6.63 -19.10 -8.92
C PRO A 71 -6.04 -19.88 -7.75
N GLU A 72 -6.01 -21.22 -7.84
CA GLU A 72 -5.47 -22.13 -6.80
C GLU A 72 -4.09 -21.74 -6.28
N LYS A 73 -3.21 -21.26 -7.17
CA LYS A 73 -1.85 -20.83 -6.83
C LYS A 73 -1.79 -19.68 -5.81
N PHE A 74 -2.84 -18.86 -5.73
CA PHE A 74 -2.89 -17.71 -4.81
C PHE A 74 -3.64 -17.99 -3.51
N LYS A 75 -4.44 -19.07 -3.47
CA LYS A 75 -5.17 -19.48 -2.26
C LYS A 75 -4.27 -19.65 -1.02
N PRO A 76 -3.04 -20.17 -1.11
CA PRO A 76 -2.14 -20.21 0.05
C PRO A 76 -1.82 -18.83 0.65
N ILE A 77 -1.73 -17.79 -0.18
CA ILE A 77 -1.49 -16.42 0.29
C ILE A 77 -2.74 -15.90 1.01
N ILE A 78 -3.92 -16.05 0.40
CA ILE A 78 -5.20 -15.64 0.99
C ILE A 78 -5.41 -16.31 2.36
N ARG A 79 -5.14 -17.62 2.46
CA ARG A 79 -5.25 -18.35 3.74
C ARG A 79 -4.28 -17.84 4.80
N ARG A 80 -3.04 -17.49 4.42
CA ARG A 80 -2.07 -16.90 5.36
C ARG A 80 -2.54 -15.53 5.86
N LEU A 81 -3.07 -14.69 4.98
CA LEU A 81 -3.64 -13.39 5.36
C LEU A 81 -4.84 -13.57 6.30
N HIS A 82 -5.71 -14.53 6.03
CA HIS A 82 -6.82 -14.86 6.92
C HIS A 82 -6.36 -15.37 8.30
N MET A 83 -5.28 -16.16 8.36
CA MET A 83 -4.69 -16.55 9.65
C MET A 83 -4.07 -15.36 10.37
N ALA A 84 -3.40 -14.47 9.65
CA ALA A 84 -2.79 -13.28 10.21
C ALA A 84 -3.85 -12.34 10.80
N SER A 85 -4.97 -12.14 10.09
CA SER A 85 -6.08 -11.34 10.59
C SER A 85 -6.78 -11.97 11.80
N ALA A 86 -6.65 -13.28 12.05
CA ALA A 86 -7.13 -13.92 13.26
C ALA A 86 -6.14 -13.84 14.44
N SER A 87 -4.87 -13.46 14.19
CA SER A 87 -3.84 -13.35 15.22
C SER A 87 -4.00 -12.06 16.02
N HIS A 88 -4.17 -12.19 17.33
CA HIS A 88 -4.27 -11.04 18.22
C HIS A 88 -2.99 -10.20 18.26
N GLU A 89 -1.82 -10.85 18.22
CA GLU A 89 -0.52 -10.17 18.20
C GLU A 89 -0.37 -9.29 16.96
N ILE A 90 -0.80 -9.79 15.80
CA ILE A 90 -0.73 -9.03 14.54
C ILE A 90 -1.69 -7.84 14.59
N ARG A 91 -2.91 -8.03 15.10
CA ARG A 91 -3.87 -6.93 15.27
C ARG A 91 -3.37 -5.83 16.20
N GLN A 92 -2.84 -6.20 17.37
CA GLN A 92 -2.28 -5.21 18.30
C GLN A 92 -1.14 -4.42 17.66
N LYS A 93 -0.32 -5.08 16.85
CA LYS A 93 0.76 -4.40 16.13
C LYS A 93 0.22 -3.41 15.11
N MET A 94 -0.85 -3.76 14.39
CA MET A 94 -1.50 -2.86 13.43
C MET A 94 -2.10 -1.64 14.13
N GLU A 95 -2.82 -1.85 15.24
CA GLU A 95 -3.33 -0.75 16.08
C GLU A 95 -2.23 0.19 16.57
N ALA A 96 -1.09 -0.35 17.03
CA ALA A 96 0.05 0.46 17.47
C ALA A 96 0.73 1.22 16.31
N GLU A 97 0.74 0.66 15.10
CA GLU A 97 1.25 1.34 13.91
C GLU A 97 0.36 2.54 13.54
N ASP A 98 -0.96 2.41 13.65
CA ASP A 98 -1.92 3.51 13.41
C ASP A 98 -1.73 4.66 14.40
N GLU A 99 -1.57 4.36 15.70
CA GLU A 99 -1.31 5.38 16.73
C GLU A 99 -0.08 6.22 16.39
N ILE A 100 1.01 5.56 15.94
CA ILE A 100 2.23 6.25 15.51
C ILE A 100 1.99 7.10 14.26
N ILE A 101 1.23 6.59 13.28
CA ILE A 101 0.93 7.32 12.04
C ILE A 101 0.09 8.57 12.33
N GLU A 102 -0.94 8.46 13.17
CA GLU A 102 -1.79 9.59 13.57
C GLU A 102 -0.99 10.68 14.30
N GLU A 103 -0.06 10.30 15.18
CA GLU A 103 0.85 11.24 15.84
C GLU A 103 1.74 11.97 14.83
N LEU A 104 2.34 11.25 13.88
CA LEU A 104 3.18 11.85 12.84
C LEU A 104 2.38 12.83 11.96
N GLN A 105 1.18 12.45 11.52
CA GLN A 105 0.30 13.33 10.75
C GLN A 105 -0.11 14.58 11.53
N THR A 106 -0.26 14.47 12.85
CA THR A 106 -0.57 15.62 13.71
C THR A 106 0.62 16.58 13.78
N LEU A 107 1.83 16.06 13.98
CA LEU A 107 3.06 16.86 13.96
C LEU A 107 3.28 17.56 12.62
N GLU A 108 3.02 16.88 11.49
CA GLU A 108 3.10 17.48 10.15
C GLU A 108 2.15 18.67 10.00
N ARG A 109 0.88 18.51 10.42
CA ARG A 109 -0.11 19.60 10.40
C ARG A 109 0.33 20.80 11.24
N GLU A 110 0.85 20.57 12.44
CA GLU A 110 1.36 21.65 13.30
C GLU A 110 2.55 22.40 12.66
N ILE A 111 3.47 21.67 12.02
CA ILE A 111 4.60 22.25 11.30
C ILE A 111 4.12 23.08 10.10
N GLU A 112 3.16 22.58 9.33
CA GLU A 112 2.58 23.30 8.19
C GLU A 112 1.88 24.59 8.62
N GLU A 113 1.06 24.55 9.67
CA GLU A 113 0.39 25.72 10.23
C GLU A 113 1.40 26.76 10.71
N LYS A 114 2.44 26.31 11.40
CA LYS A 114 3.52 27.17 11.88
C LYS A 114 4.24 27.83 10.71
N ASN A 115 4.62 27.08 9.68
CA ASN A 115 5.26 27.63 8.48
C ASN A 115 4.36 28.64 7.74
N ARG A 116 3.04 28.41 7.71
CA ARG A 116 2.07 29.32 7.12
C ARG A 116 1.91 30.61 7.93
N SER A 117 2.07 30.56 9.25
CA SER A 117 2.04 31.74 10.13
C SER A 117 3.31 32.61 10.07
N PHE A 118 4.41 32.06 9.54
CA PHE A 118 5.69 32.76 9.35
C PHE A 118 5.93 33.24 7.90
N SER A 119 4.94 33.07 7.00
CA SER A 119 4.94 33.56 5.62
C SER A 119 3.98 34.73 5.45
#